data_AF-A0A951BQZ1-F1
#
_entry.id   AF-A0A951BQZ1-F1
#
_cell.length_a   1.000
_cell.length_b   1.000
_cell.length_c   1.000
_cell.angle_alpha   90.00
_cell.angle_beta   90.00
_cell.angle_gamma   90.00
#
_symmetry.space_group_name_H-M   'P 1'
#
loop_
_entity.id
_entity.type
_entity.pdbx_description
1 polymer ?
#
loop_
_entity_poly.entity_id
_entity_poly.type
_entity_poly.pdbx_seq_one_letter_code
_entity_poly.pdbx_strand_id
1 'polypeptide(L)' 'MSHMSKIDVPTAPGDGAHVTSPLVLSDRLLALAEQADRAGYQSTADRLVMLAHHVLDEPPRADA' A
#
# COMPACT_ATOMS: atom_id res chain seq x y z
N MET A 1 -14.06 -31.61 32.64
CA MET A 1 -12.63 -31.61 32.28
C MET A 1 -12.48 -30.78 31.01
N SER A 2 -12.02 -29.54 31.15
CA SER A 2 -11.93 -28.55 30.06
C SER A 2 -10.75 -28.84 29.13
N HIS A 3 -11.00 -28.97 27.83
CA HIS A 3 -9.96 -28.89 26.81
C HIS A 3 -9.52 -27.43 26.65
N MET A 4 -8.38 -27.06 27.24
CA MET A 4 -7.64 -25.85 26.87
C MET A 4 -6.88 -26.15 25.57
N SER A 5 -7.48 -25.80 24.43
CA SER A 5 -6.77 -25.74 23.16
C SER A 5 -5.93 -24.45 23.15
N LYS A 6 -4.64 -24.57 23.43
CA LYS A 6 -3.67 -23.50 23.17
C LYS A 6 -3.59 -23.36 21.65
N ILE A 7 -4.10 -22.25 21.14
CA ILE A 7 -3.93 -21.87 19.74
C ILE A 7 -2.46 -21.53 19.59
N ASP A 8 -1.71 -22.44 18.97
CA ASP A 8 -0.39 -22.15 18.43
C ASP A 8 -0.62 -21.21 17.24
N VAL A 9 -0.21 -19.95 17.41
CA VAL A 9 -0.19 -18.97 16.31
C VAL A 9 1.07 -19.27 15.50
N PRO A 10 0.99 -19.80 14.27
CA PRO A 10 2.16 -19.86 13.41
C PRO A 10 2.53 -18.42 13.03
N THR A 11 3.48 -17.83 13.75
CA THR A 11 4.26 -16.71 13.25
C THR A 11 5.20 -17.27 12.19
N ALA A 12 4.73 -17.28 10.94
CA ALA A 12 5.61 -17.41 9.79
C ALA A 12 6.41 -16.10 9.65
N PRO A 13 7.75 -16.14 9.63
CA PRO A 13 8.55 -14.97 9.32
C PRO A 13 8.57 -14.78 7.80
N GLY A 14 7.95 -13.69 7.33
CA GLY A 14 8.17 -13.09 6.01
C GLY A 14 7.74 -13.91 4.79
N ASP A 15 6.55 -13.64 4.27
CA ASP A 15 6.35 -13.39 2.82
C ASP A 15 4.93 -12.86 2.54
N GLY A 16 4.53 -11.88 3.34
CA GLY A 16 3.21 -11.25 3.27
C GLY A 16 3.24 -9.89 2.59
N ALA A 17 4.19 -9.64 1.69
CA ALA A 17 4.05 -8.53 0.76
C ALA A 17 2.78 -8.84 -0.05
N HIS A 18 1.64 -8.30 0.38
CA HIS A 18 0.56 -8.05 -0.54
C HIS A 18 1.19 -7.20 -1.63
N VAL A 19 1.58 -7.84 -2.74
CA VAL A 19 2.18 -7.19 -3.90
C VAL A 19 1.04 -6.41 -4.54
N THR A 20 0.64 -5.30 -3.92
CA THR A 20 -0.21 -4.32 -4.58
C THR A 20 0.58 -3.89 -5.79
N SER A 21 0.09 -4.30 -6.96
CA SER A 21 0.65 -3.88 -8.23
C SER A 21 0.91 -2.37 -8.17
N PRO A 22 2.09 -1.88 -8.58
CA PRO A 22 2.39 -0.45 -8.59
C PRO A 22 1.31 0.37 -9.28
N LEU A 23 0.67 -0.20 -10.31
CA LEU A 23 -0.47 0.41 -11.00
C LEU A 23 -1.71 0.54 -10.10
N VAL A 24 -2.05 -0.50 -9.33
CA VAL A 24 -3.19 -0.48 -8.40
C VAL A 24 -2.94 0.49 -7.24
N LEU A 25 -1.69 0.57 -6.76
CA LEU A 25 -1.31 1.53 -5.73
C LEU A 25 -1.40 2.97 -6.27
N SER A 26 -0.90 3.20 -7.49
CA SER A 26 -0.94 4.52 -8.14
C SER A 26 -2.37 4.98 -8.41
N ASP A 27 -3.23 4.10 -8.91
CA ASP A 27 -4.66 4.39 -9.12
C ASP A 27 -5.35 4.84 -7.82
N ARG A 28 -5.09 4.14 -6.71
CA ARG A 28 -5.62 4.54 -5.39
C ARG A 28 -5.08 5.89 -4.91
N LEU A 29 -3.80 6.17 -5.15
CA LEU A 29 -3.20 7.46 -4.80
C LEU A 29 -3.83 8.61 -5.60
N LEU A 30 -4.10 8.41 -6.89
CA LEU A 30 -4.79 9.39 -7.74
C LEU A 30 -6.24 9.61 -7.28
N ALA A 31 -6.99 8.54 -6.98
CA ALA A 31 -8.34 8.66 -6.47
C ALA A 31 -8.41 9.43 -5.13
N LEU A 32 -7.42 9.23 -4.26
CA LEU A 32 -7.27 10.00 -3.01
C LEU A 32 -6.88 11.45 -3.27
N ALA A 33 -6.03 11.73 -4.25
CA ALA A 33 -5.65 13.09 -4.64
C ALA A 33 -6.89 13.86 -5.12
N GLU A 34 -7.75 13.25 -5.92
CA GLU A 34 -9.03 13.84 -6.35
C GLU A 34 -10.00 14.09 -5.18
N GLN A 35 -10.05 13.20 -4.18
CA GLN A 35 -10.84 13.47 -2.98
C GLN A 35 -10.27 14.64 -2.18
N ALA A 36 -8.94 14.70 -2.05
CA ALA A 36 -8.24 15.74 -1.31
C ALA A 36 -8.46 17.11 -1.97
N ASP A 37 -8.34 17.19 -3.30
CA ASP A 37 -8.58 18.41 -4.07
C ASP A 37 -10.04 18.90 -3.90
N ARG A 38 -11.02 17.99 -4.07
CA ARG A 38 -12.44 18.32 -3.85
C ARG A 38 -12.78 18.77 -2.44
N ALA A 39 -12.02 18.31 -1.44
CA ALA A 39 -12.15 18.72 -0.05
C ALA A 39 -11.35 20.00 0.29
N GLY A 40 -10.63 20.58 -0.68
CA GLY A 40 -9.81 21.79 -0.49
C GLY A 40 -8.42 21.53 0.10
N TYR A 41 -7.99 20.28 0.23
CA TYR A 41 -6.67 19.89 0.73
C TYR A 41 -5.63 19.84 -0.41
N GLN A 42 -5.40 20.98 -1.08
CA GLN A 42 -4.57 21.06 -2.29
C GLN A 42 -3.14 20.53 -2.10
N SER A 43 -2.47 20.90 -1.00
CA SER A 43 -1.11 20.40 -0.72
C SER A 43 -1.06 18.89 -0.49
N THR A 44 -2.15 18.29 0.00
CA THR A 44 -2.26 16.84 0.16
C THR A 44 -2.47 16.17 -1.19
N ALA A 45 -3.30 16.76 -2.06
CA ALA A 45 -3.50 16.27 -3.42
C ALA A 45 -2.19 16.25 -4.20
N ASP A 46 -1.42 17.35 -4.17
CA ASP A 46 -0.11 17.44 -4.84
C ASP A 46 0.85 16.35 -4.34
N ARG A 47 0.90 16.13 -3.02
CA ARG A 47 1.76 15.11 -2.43
C ARG A 47 1.37 13.70 -2.86
N LEU A 48 0.08 13.42 -2.98
CA LEU A 48 -0.42 12.11 -3.42
C LEU A 48 -0.10 11.85 -4.89
N VAL A 49 -0.23 12.87 -5.76
CA VAL A 49 0.18 12.79 -7.17
C VAL A 49 1.68 12.53 -7.29
N MET A 50 2.52 13.26 -6.54
CA MET A 50 3.97 13.03 -6.52
C MET A 50 4.34 11.61 -6.09
N LEU A 51 3.64 11.06 -5.08
CA LEU A 51 3.85 9.68 -4.65
C LEU A 51 3.45 8.67 -5.73
N ALA A 52 2.34 8.91 -6.45
CA ALA A 52 1.93 8.04 -7.55
C ALA A 52 2.99 7.99 -8.66
N HIS A 53 3.58 9.14 -9.01
CA HIS A 53 4.70 9.18 -9.95
C HIS A 53 5.90 8.37 -9.47
N HIS A 54 6.33 8.55 -8.22
CA HIS A 54 7.45 7.78 -7.66
C HIS A 54 7.20 6.27 -7.64
N VAL A 55 5.98 5.82 -7.35
CA VAL A 55 5.63 4.39 -7.38
C VAL A 55 5.77 3.79 -8.78
N LEU A 56 5.48 4.57 -9.83
CA LEU A 56 5.61 4.13 -11.23
C LEU A 56 7.05 4.25 -11.75
N ASP A 57 7.79 5.24 -11.27
CA ASP A 57 9.19 5.48 -11.64
C ASP A 57 10.17 4.55 -10.90
N GLU A 58 9.75 3.90 -9.80
CA GLU A 58 10.56 2.90 -9.10
C GLU A 58 10.89 1.76 -10.09
N PRO A 59 12.19 1.54 -10.41
CA PRO A 59 12.56 0.45 -11.28
C PRO A 59 12.11 -0.88 -10.64
N PRO A 60 11.63 -1.85 -11.43
CA PRO A 60 11.34 -3.17 -10.90
C PRO A 60 12.62 -3.67 -10.23
N ARG A 61 12.55 -3.97 -8.92
CA ARG A 61 13.67 -4.55 -8.20
C ARG A 61 14.01 -5.87 -8.89
N ALA A 62 15.01 -5.82 -9.76
CA ALA A 62 15.66 -6.99 -10.28
C ALA A 62 16.48 -7.54 -9.12
N ASP A 63 15.85 -8.33 -8.26
CA ASP A 63 16.58 -9.21 -7.36
C ASP A 63 17.42 -10.14 -8.24
N ALA A 64 18.74 -9.90 -8.24
CA ALA A 64 19.76 -10.60 -8.99
C ALA A 64 20.31 -11.80 -8.21
#